data_AF-A0A953LNJ8-F1
#
_entry.id   AF-A0A953LNJ8-F1
#
_cell.length_a   1.000
_cell.length_b   1.000
_cell.length_c   1.000
_cell.angle_alpha   90.00
_cell.angle_beta   90.00
_cell.angle_gamma   90.00
#
_symmetry.space_group_name_H-M   'P 1'
#
loop_
_entity.id
_entity.type
_entity.pdbx_description
1 polymer ?
#
loop_
_entity_poly.entity_id
_entity_poly.type
_entity_poly.pdbx_seq_one_letter_code
_entity_poly.pdbx_strand_id
1 'polypeptide(L)'
;MPQRFPALLLGLLLLGVTSATAGEDGDGALGGACATSFDCTTAAAPTCDGGTCVAGPALCMSDDNGDAGLGDDGPAAATPLDETPVTAAICNQPASEADVYRFTVVDGSYLELSLAWGDAADLDLRVYDASGRLFGMSLHRNPEVVDLRVIGIGDYLVEVRRTAALPIAVAVPYTLTATPHFFGVFCKIDSDCQTLRTSTALYRSVCLGSFCGFRASSALPAGALCDSDANCASGRCSYTAFQSAAGASVCTESCLVDADCASVPGAPVCSSGRAPNICLPGCVADSGCGTDPSTKSPDAGEPWDYYSCTVAAQRCAAWIFKDGFEGGDSGLW
;
A
#
# COMPACT_ATOMS: atom_id res chain seq x y z
N MET A 1 6.33 55.89 -8.76
CA MET A 1 7.33 55.66 -7.69
C MET A 1 6.82 54.54 -6.81
N PRO A 2 7.34 53.31 -6.89
CA PRO A 2 6.91 52.22 -6.03
C PRO A 2 7.74 52.22 -4.73
N GLN A 3 7.07 52.22 -3.59
CA GLN A 3 7.70 52.11 -2.26
C GLN A 3 8.00 50.64 -1.95
N ARG A 4 9.27 50.37 -1.62
CA ARG A 4 9.76 49.08 -1.12
C ARG A 4 9.52 48.99 0.39
N PHE A 5 8.92 47.89 0.85
CA PHE A 5 8.96 47.48 2.25
C PHE A 5 10.06 46.42 2.44
N PRO A 6 10.87 46.45 3.51
CA PRO A 6 11.83 45.40 3.80
C PRO A 6 11.17 44.25 4.58
N ALA A 7 11.48 43.03 4.17
CA ALA A 7 11.16 41.81 4.92
C ALA A 7 12.12 41.68 6.11
N LEU A 8 11.55 41.56 7.31
CA LEU A 8 12.26 41.26 8.55
C LEU A 8 12.31 39.73 8.70
N LEU A 9 13.49 39.14 8.48
CA LEU A 9 13.73 37.71 8.64
C LEU A 9 14.02 37.42 10.12
N LEU A 10 13.05 36.83 10.83
CA LEU A 10 13.21 36.40 12.22
C LEU A 10 13.63 34.93 12.23
N GLY A 11 14.92 34.67 12.48
CA GLY A 11 15.46 33.32 12.65
C GLY A 11 15.00 32.73 13.98
N LEU A 12 14.17 31.69 13.92
CA LEU A 12 13.80 30.87 15.08
C LEU A 12 14.73 29.64 15.12
N LEU A 13 15.66 29.66 16.08
CA LEU A 13 16.56 28.55 16.38
C LEU A 13 15.79 27.51 17.19
N LEU A 14 15.36 26.41 16.57
CA LEU A 14 14.80 25.25 17.28
C LEU A 14 15.95 24.33 17.72
N LEU A 15 16.22 24.34 19.03
CA LEU A 15 16.95 23.30 19.75
C LEU A 15 15.97 22.16 20.03
N GLY A 16 16.11 21.05 19.30
CA GLY A 16 15.31 19.83 19.45
C GLY A 16 16.20 18.61 19.67
N VAL A 17 16.29 18.21 20.92
CA VAL A 17 16.89 17.02 21.55
C VAL A 17 16.96 15.77 20.65
N THR A 18 18.18 15.29 20.38
CA THR A 18 18.42 13.90 19.92
C THR A 18 18.57 13.00 21.14
N SER A 19 17.68 12.01 21.29
CA SER A 19 17.90 10.87 22.18
C SER A 19 18.23 9.64 21.33
N ALA A 20 19.51 9.50 20.97
CA ALA A 20 20.06 8.26 20.47
C ALA A 20 20.81 7.59 21.62
N THR A 21 20.27 6.49 22.14
CA THR A 21 21.08 5.51 22.87
C THR A 21 21.69 4.58 21.84
N ALA A 22 22.88 4.94 21.35
CA ALA A 22 23.75 4.03 20.64
C ALA A 22 24.34 3.04 21.65
N GLY A 23 24.07 1.75 21.45
CA GLY A 23 24.87 0.67 22.01
C GLY A 23 25.92 0.29 20.98
N GLU A 24 27.19 0.34 21.37
CA GLU A 24 28.36 0.05 20.54
C GLU A 24 28.60 -1.46 20.40
N ASP A 25 28.92 -1.85 19.16
CA ASP A 25 29.92 -2.81 18.69
C ASP A 25 30.02 -4.24 19.26
N GLY A 26 29.73 -5.21 18.39
CA GLY A 26 30.19 -6.60 18.48
C GLY A 26 29.73 -7.45 17.29
N ASP A 27 30.62 -7.62 16.31
CA ASP A 27 30.68 -8.71 15.31
C ASP A 27 29.38 -9.43 14.86
N GLY A 28 28.94 -9.13 13.64
CA GLY A 28 28.58 -10.16 12.66
C GLY A 28 27.28 -10.96 12.83
N ALA A 29 26.34 -10.54 13.69
CA ALA A 29 24.99 -11.10 13.68
C ALA A 29 24.08 -10.27 12.78
N LEU A 30 23.93 -10.68 11.51
CA LEU A 30 23.00 -10.06 10.55
C LEU A 30 21.50 -10.17 10.95
N GLY A 31 21.18 -10.83 12.07
CA GLY A 31 19.81 -11.13 12.47
C GLY A 31 19.33 -10.33 13.67
N GLY A 32 18.93 -9.07 13.47
CA GLY A 32 18.00 -8.41 14.39
C GLY A 32 16.67 -9.17 14.39
N ALA A 33 16.01 -9.25 15.56
CA ALA A 33 14.64 -9.76 15.61
C ALA A 33 13.71 -8.75 14.91
N CYS A 34 12.81 -9.24 14.06
CA CYS A 34 11.89 -8.41 13.30
C CYS A 34 10.47 -9.00 13.34
N ALA A 35 9.47 -8.14 13.19
CA ALA A 35 8.10 -8.55 12.89
C ALA A 35 7.77 -8.31 11.41
N THR A 36 8.39 -7.30 10.80
CA THR A 36 8.24 -6.90 9.39
C THR A 36 9.58 -6.44 8.83
N SER A 37 9.71 -6.36 7.50
CA SER A 37 10.93 -5.81 6.86
C SER A 37 11.20 -4.35 7.24
N PHE A 38 10.22 -3.61 7.78
CA PHE A 38 10.45 -2.25 8.30
C PHE A 38 11.25 -2.23 9.61
N ASP A 39 11.34 -3.35 10.33
CA ASP A 39 12.20 -3.48 11.51
C ASP A 39 13.66 -3.74 11.13
N CYS A 40 13.92 -4.05 9.85
CA CYS A 40 15.24 -4.35 9.33
C CYS A 40 15.90 -3.08 8.80
N THR A 41 16.83 -2.52 9.58
CA THR A 41 17.39 -1.18 9.34
C THR A 41 18.69 -1.17 8.54
N THR A 42 19.19 -2.32 8.09
CA THR A 42 20.47 -2.45 7.38
C THR A 42 20.26 -2.96 5.97
N ALA A 43 20.85 -2.31 4.98
CA ALA A 43 20.76 -2.72 3.58
C ALA A 43 21.31 -4.13 3.29
N ALA A 44 22.23 -4.64 4.13
CA ALA A 44 22.76 -6.01 4.00
C ALA A 44 21.80 -7.10 4.52
N ALA A 45 20.78 -6.72 5.27
CA ALA A 45 19.75 -7.62 5.78
C ALA A 45 18.40 -6.88 5.85
N PRO A 46 17.80 -6.52 4.70
CA PRO A 46 16.66 -5.60 4.65
C PRO A 46 15.29 -6.29 4.75
N THR A 47 15.25 -7.62 4.71
CA THR A 47 14.01 -8.40 4.68
C THR A 47 13.81 -9.16 5.98
N CYS A 48 12.58 -9.21 6.49
CA CYS A 48 12.23 -10.02 7.65
C CYS A 48 11.74 -11.41 7.22
N ASP A 49 12.48 -12.45 7.57
CA ASP A 49 12.11 -13.85 7.33
C ASP A 49 12.18 -14.66 8.63
N GLY A 50 11.11 -15.38 8.96
CA GLY A 50 11.03 -16.17 10.19
C GLY A 50 11.31 -15.38 11.48
N GLY A 51 11.06 -14.07 11.47
CA GLY A 51 11.33 -13.16 12.59
C GLY A 51 12.78 -12.69 12.71
N THR A 52 13.60 -12.91 11.68
CA THR A 52 15.01 -12.49 11.62
C THR A 52 15.25 -11.64 10.39
N CYS A 53 16.02 -10.55 10.53
CA CYS A 53 16.49 -9.80 9.37
C CYS A 53 17.51 -10.63 8.58
N VAL A 54 17.28 -10.76 7.28
CA VAL A 54 18.10 -11.55 6.36
C VAL A 54 18.38 -10.74 5.11
N ALA A 55 19.42 -11.14 4.38
CA ALA A 55 19.66 -10.64 3.03
C ALA A 55 18.42 -10.85 2.16
N GLY A 56 18.23 -9.95 1.21
CA GLY A 56 17.18 -10.08 0.21
C GLY A 56 17.27 -11.43 -0.54
N PRO A 57 16.13 -11.94 -1.02
CA PRO A 57 16.12 -13.08 -1.92
C PRO A 57 17.03 -12.90 -3.15
N ALA A 58 17.44 -14.02 -3.73
CA ALA A 58 18.34 -14.09 -4.89
C ALA A 58 17.87 -15.15 -5.89
N LEU A 59 16.61 -15.54 -5.78
CA LEU A 59 16.01 -16.62 -6.56
C LEU A 59 15.34 -16.07 -7.83
N CYS A 60 15.31 -14.76 -7.99
CA CYS A 60 14.73 -14.09 -9.13
C CYS A 60 15.72 -14.04 -10.30
N MET A 61 15.44 -14.80 -11.36
CA MET A 61 16.35 -14.88 -12.50
C MET A 61 16.14 -13.67 -13.40
N SER A 62 17.17 -12.84 -13.52
CA SER A 62 17.17 -11.62 -14.35
C SER A 62 16.31 -10.48 -13.82
N ASP A 63 15.96 -10.54 -12.53
CA ASP A 63 15.89 -9.33 -11.73
C ASP A 63 17.27 -8.66 -11.74
N ASP A 64 17.36 -7.38 -11.45
CA ASP A 64 18.49 -6.54 -11.81
C ASP A 64 19.86 -7.01 -11.22
N ASN A 65 20.94 -6.25 -11.45
CA ASN A 65 22.26 -6.63 -10.93
C ASN A 65 22.32 -6.72 -9.37
N GLY A 66 21.24 -6.37 -8.66
CA GLY A 66 21.08 -6.33 -7.21
C GLY A 66 20.95 -7.69 -6.51
N ASP A 67 20.48 -8.74 -7.19
CA ASP A 67 20.15 -10.05 -6.59
C ASP A 67 21.34 -10.88 -6.06
N ALA A 68 22.54 -10.32 -6.02
CA ALA A 68 23.65 -10.88 -5.25
C ALA A 68 23.51 -10.60 -3.73
N GLY A 69 22.29 -10.41 -3.22
CA GLY A 69 21.96 -10.21 -1.80
C GLY A 69 22.08 -8.77 -1.29
N LEU A 70 22.17 -7.79 -2.18
CA LEU A 70 22.18 -6.34 -1.89
C LEU A 70 21.20 -5.57 -2.80
N GLY A 71 20.18 -6.28 -3.31
CA GLY A 71 19.18 -5.73 -4.21
C GLY A 71 18.29 -4.71 -3.53
N ASP A 72 17.25 -4.28 -4.22
CA ASP A 72 16.27 -3.32 -3.71
C ASP A 72 15.18 -3.99 -2.86
N ASP A 73 15.47 -5.19 -2.37
CA ASP A 73 14.65 -5.94 -1.43
C ASP A 73 14.46 -5.18 -0.12
N GLY A 74 13.23 -4.77 0.15
CA GLY A 74 12.84 -4.25 1.46
C GLY A 74 13.28 -2.80 1.77
N PRO A 75 12.74 -2.22 2.86
CA PRO A 75 12.83 -0.79 3.14
C PRO A 75 14.24 -0.23 3.30
N ALA A 76 15.16 -0.97 3.92
CA ALA A 76 16.51 -0.47 4.20
C ALA A 76 17.46 -0.51 3.00
N ALA A 77 17.14 -1.32 1.98
CA ALA A 77 17.89 -1.39 0.73
C ALA A 77 17.20 -0.63 -0.42
N ALA A 78 16.08 0.05 -0.14
CA ALA A 78 15.25 0.67 -1.16
C ALA A 78 16.02 1.62 -2.11
N THR A 79 15.83 1.39 -3.42
CA THR A 79 16.46 2.19 -4.48
C THR A 79 15.91 3.62 -4.51
N PRO A 80 16.75 4.67 -4.49
CA PRO A 80 16.28 6.04 -4.65
C PRO A 80 15.59 6.25 -6.01
N LEU A 81 14.36 6.79 -5.99
CA LEU A 81 13.56 7.08 -7.18
C LEU A 81 13.81 8.52 -7.67
N ASP A 82 15.08 8.91 -7.75
CA ASP A 82 15.51 10.27 -8.10
C ASP A 82 15.49 10.53 -9.61
N GLU A 83 15.60 9.47 -10.42
CA GLU A 83 15.53 9.49 -11.87
C GLU A 83 14.39 8.59 -12.35
N THR A 84 13.49 9.14 -13.17
CA THR A 84 12.26 8.49 -13.63
C THR A 84 12.06 8.81 -15.12
N PRO A 85 11.62 7.85 -15.95
CA PRO A 85 11.20 6.50 -15.59
C PRO A 85 12.34 5.55 -15.23
N VAL A 86 12.08 4.62 -14.31
CA VAL A 86 12.94 3.47 -14.01
C VAL A 86 12.51 2.28 -14.87
N THR A 87 13.46 1.53 -15.41
CA THR A 87 13.22 0.23 -16.06
C THR A 87 13.91 -0.85 -15.24
N ALA A 88 13.13 -1.81 -14.76
CA ALA A 88 13.55 -2.92 -13.93
C ALA A 88 12.77 -4.18 -14.33
N ALA A 89 12.93 -5.29 -13.60
CA ALA A 89 12.17 -6.51 -13.85
C ALA A 89 12.01 -7.29 -12.55
N ILE A 90 10.84 -7.85 -12.28
CA ILE A 90 10.55 -8.52 -11.00
C ILE A 90 9.94 -9.91 -11.21
N CYS A 91 10.14 -10.82 -10.27
CA CYS A 91 9.41 -12.09 -10.21
C CYS A 91 8.72 -12.32 -8.85
N ASN A 92 8.32 -13.55 -8.53
CA ASN A 92 7.68 -13.87 -7.25
C ASN A 92 8.25 -15.15 -6.63
N GLN A 93 9.56 -15.39 -6.84
CA GLN A 93 10.26 -16.51 -6.23
C GLN A 93 11.43 -15.98 -5.39
N PRO A 94 11.35 -16.09 -4.05
CA PRO A 94 10.21 -16.57 -3.24
C PRO A 94 8.99 -15.63 -3.33
N ALA A 95 7.83 -16.05 -2.82
CA ALA A 95 6.62 -15.22 -2.83
C ALA A 95 6.76 -13.89 -2.04
N SER A 96 7.83 -13.75 -1.25
CA SER A 96 8.17 -12.54 -0.53
C SER A 96 8.94 -11.51 -1.36
N GLU A 97 9.38 -11.85 -2.58
CA GLU A 97 10.05 -10.94 -3.53
C GLU A 97 9.33 -9.60 -3.66
N ALA A 98 10.09 -8.51 -3.62
CA ALA A 98 9.57 -7.17 -3.84
C ALA A 98 10.69 -6.17 -4.15
N ASP A 99 10.53 -5.42 -5.22
CA ASP A 99 11.39 -4.29 -5.56
C ASP A 99 10.90 -3.08 -4.77
N VAL A 100 11.76 -2.52 -3.93
CA VAL A 100 11.42 -1.37 -3.08
C VAL A 100 12.19 -0.14 -3.52
N TYR A 101 11.45 0.93 -3.76
CA TYR A 101 11.98 2.24 -4.09
C TYR A 101 11.69 3.23 -2.98
N ARG A 102 12.46 4.31 -2.90
CA ARG A 102 12.23 5.42 -1.97
C ARG A 102 12.17 6.75 -2.70
N PHE A 103 11.23 7.60 -2.29
CA PHE A 103 11.20 9.01 -2.66
C PHE A 103 10.94 9.88 -1.44
N THR A 104 11.34 11.15 -1.52
CA THR A 104 11.08 12.14 -0.48
C THR A 104 10.06 13.17 -0.96
N VAL A 105 8.96 13.30 -0.23
CA VAL A 105 7.97 14.36 -0.43
C VAL A 105 8.47 15.64 0.22
N VAL A 106 8.45 16.72 -0.56
CA VAL A 106 8.68 18.08 -0.07
C VAL A 106 7.36 18.84 0.05
N ASP A 107 7.35 19.95 0.78
CA ASP A 107 6.11 20.66 1.11
C ASP A 107 5.28 21.05 -0.14
N GLY A 108 3.97 20.79 -0.09
CA GLY A 108 3.04 21.11 -1.18
C GLY A 108 3.17 20.25 -2.45
N SER A 109 4.02 19.22 -2.43
CA SER A 109 4.10 18.24 -3.50
C SER A 109 3.17 17.05 -3.25
N TYR A 110 2.74 16.43 -4.35
CA TYR A 110 1.98 15.21 -4.34
C TYR A 110 2.49 14.33 -5.48
N LEU A 111 2.32 13.01 -5.34
CA LEU A 111 2.99 12.07 -6.22
C LEU A 111 1.97 11.22 -6.96
N GLU A 112 2.08 11.23 -8.29
CA GLU A 112 1.49 10.20 -9.13
C GLU A 112 2.58 9.18 -9.48
N LEU A 113 2.35 7.93 -9.08
CA LEU A 113 3.16 6.78 -9.47
C LEU A 113 2.41 5.98 -10.53
N SER A 114 3.11 5.58 -11.58
CA SER A 114 2.58 4.73 -12.64
C SER A 114 3.53 3.57 -12.90
N LEU A 115 3.02 2.35 -12.76
CA LEU A 115 3.74 1.11 -13.00
C LEU A 115 3.12 0.42 -14.22
N ALA A 116 3.92 0.17 -15.25
CA ALA A 116 3.46 -0.44 -16.50
C ALA A 116 4.37 -1.60 -16.91
N TRP A 117 3.79 -2.63 -17.52
CA TRP A 117 4.51 -3.81 -18.02
C TRP A 117 3.88 -4.34 -19.32
N GLY A 118 4.61 -5.18 -20.06
CA GLY A 118 4.19 -5.64 -21.39
C GLY A 118 3.49 -7.00 -21.44
N ASP A 119 3.60 -7.80 -20.38
CA ASP A 119 3.19 -9.20 -20.34
C ASP A 119 1.90 -9.42 -19.54
N ALA A 120 1.33 -10.62 -19.61
CA ALA A 120 0.21 -11.06 -18.78
C ALA A 120 0.65 -11.46 -17.36
N ALA A 121 1.48 -10.66 -16.68
CA ALA A 121 1.82 -10.83 -15.26
C ALA A 121 1.03 -9.86 -14.37
N ASP A 122 0.74 -10.22 -13.10
CA ASP A 122 0.08 -9.31 -12.15
C ASP A 122 1.20 -8.57 -11.43
N LEU A 123 1.36 -7.27 -11.69
CA LEU A 123 2.23 -6.45 -10.88
C LEU A 123 1.38 -5.49 -10.06
N ASP A 124 1.57 -5.53 -8.74
CA ASP A 124 0.91 -4.66 -7.79
C ASP A 124 1.80 -3.46 -7.46
N LEU A 125 1.18 -2.31 -7.24
CA LEU A 125 1.86 -1.09 -6.81
C LEU A 125 1.37 -0.67 -5.43
N ARG A 126 2.27 -0.55 -4.46
CA ARG A 126 1.96 -0.12 -3.08
C ARG A 126 2.86 1.02 -2.65
N VAL A 127 2.33 1.90 -1.82
CA VAL A 127 3.08 3.03 -1.27
C VAL A 127 2.94 3.04 0.23
N TYR A 128 4.05 3.06 0.96
CA TYR A 128 4.13 3.09 2.40
C TYR A 128 4.75 4.41 2.86
N ASP A 129 4.38 4.89 4.05
CA ASP A 129 5.19 5.89 4.75
C ASP A 129 6.40 5.24 5.42
N ALA A 130 7.31 6.06 5.95
CA ALA A 130 8.52 5.60 6.66
C ALA A 130 8.26 4.69 7.88
N SER A 131 7.01 4.61 8.39
CA SER A 131 6.63 3.71 9.49
C SER A 131 6.07 2.37 9.03
N GLY A 132 6.02 2.13 7.71
CA GLY A 132 5.42 0.94 7.13
C GLY A 132 3.90 0.94 7.06
N ARG A 133 3.27 2.11 7.24
CA ARG A 133 1.83 2.23 7.03
C ARG A 133 1.54 2.45 5.55
N LEU A 134 0.68 1.60 5.01
CA LEU A 134 0.25 1.62 3.62
C LEU A 134 -0.62 2.86 3.32
N PHE A 135 -0.09 3.77 2.51
CA PHE A 135 -0.67 5.07 2.13
C PHE A 135 -1.50 5.00 0.85
N GLY A 136 -1.08 4.17 -0.10
CA GLY A 136 -1.75 3.99 -1.38
C GLY A 136 -1.51 2.60 -1.95
N MET A 137 -2.43 2.17 -2.78
CA MET A 137 -2.29 0.92 -3.54
C MET A 137 -3.04 1.02 -4.86
N SER A 138 -2.51 0.35 -5.87
CA SER A 138 -3.16 0.04 -7.13
C SER A 138 -2.93 -1.45 -7.40
N LEU A 139 -4.01 -2.15 -7.74
CA LEU A 139 -4.05 -3.59 -7.94
C LEU A 139 -4.89 -3.88 -9.20
N HIS A 140 -4.52 -4.91 -9.94
CA HIS A 140 -5.25 -5.44 -11.09
C HIS A 140 -5.48 -4.45 -12.25
N ARG A 141 -4.56 -3.50 -12.48
CA ARG A 141 -4.57 -2.55 -13.61
C ARG A 141 -3.22 -2.49 -14.29
N ASN A 142 -3.20 -2.34 -15.61
CA ASN A 142 -1.98 -2.01 -16.36
C ASN A 142 -2.23 -0.79 -17.26
N PRO A 143 -1.66 0.40 -16.94
CA PRO A 143 -0.76 0.64 -15.81
C PRO A 143 -1.49 0.63 -14.45
N GLU A 144 -0.76 0.21 -13.42
CA GLU A 144 -1.11 0.51 -12.04
C GLU A 144 -0.81 1.97 -11.75
N VAL A 145 -1.77 2.69 -11.18
CA VAL A 145 -1.59 4.12 -10.85
C VAL A 145 -1.92 4.38 -9.40
N VAL A 146 -0.96 4.92 -8.63
CA VAL A 146 -1.20 5.45 -7.29
C VAL A 146 -1.05 6.97 -7.32
N ASP A 147 -2.15 7.69 -7.10
CA ASP A 147 -2.16 9.16 -7.02
C ASP A 147 -2.40 9.58 -5.56
N LEU A 148 -1.34 10.00 -4.87
CA LEU A 148 -1.41 10.47 -3.50
C LEU A 148 -1.42 11.99 -3.48
N ARG A 149 -2.54 12.59 -3.08
CA ARG A 149 -2.72 14.06 -3.08
C ARG A 149 -2.59 14.67 -1.70
N VAL A 150 -1.79 15.74 -1.62
CA VAL A 150 -1.61 16.55 -0.41
C VAL A 150 -1.16 15.69 0.77
N ILE A 151 -0.07 14.94 0.57
CA ILE A 151 0.55 14.10 1.61
C ILE A 151 1.62 14.87 2.39
N GLY A 152 1.99 14.36 3.56
CA GLY A 152 2.95 15.01 4.44
C GLY A 152 4.36 15.00 3.87
N ILE A 153 5.19 15.94 4.32
CA ILE A 153 6.64 15.93 4.05
C ILE A 153 7.24 14.70 4.71
N GLY A 154 8.11 13.99 3.99
CA GLY A 154 8.84 12.84 4.54
C GLY A 154 9.21 11.82 3.47
N ASP A 155 9.83 10.75 3.93
CA ASP A 155 10.19 9.62 3.09
C ASP A 155 9.02 8.66 2.95
N TYR A 156 8.85 8.19 1.72
CA TYR A 156 7.87 7.21 1.33
C TYR A 156 8.57 6.11 0.54
N LEU A 157 8.01 4.90 0.66
CA LEU A 157 8.51 3.71 0.01
C LEU A 157 7.48 3.25 -1.01
N VAL A 158 7.94 2.89 -2.20
CA VAL A 158 7.13 2.29 -3.25
C VAL A 158 7.54 0.83 -3.32
N GLU A 159 6.58 -0.07 -3.23
CA GLU A 159 6.80 -1.50 -3.36
C GLU A 159 6.13 -1.95 -4.65
N VAL A 160 6.90 -2.58 -5.53
CA VAL A 160 6.41 -3.33 -6.67
C VAL A 160 6.45 -4.81 -6.27
N ARG A 161 5.36 -5.54 -6.51
CA ARG A 161 5.31 -6.99 -6.30
C ARG A 161 4.71 -7.67 -7.50
N ARG A 162 5.20 -8.86 -7.82
CA ARG A 162 4.47 -9.76 -8.70
C ARG A 162 3.55 -10.66 -7.88
N THR A 163 2.26 -10.64 -8.20
CA THR A 163 1.28 -11.54 -7.62
C THR A 163 1.03 -12.73 -8.57
N ALA A 164 1.25 -13.95 -8.09
CA ALA A 164 0.87 -15.17 -8.80
C ALA A 164 0.65 -16.33 -7.83
N ALA A 165 -0.21 -17.27 -8.23
CA ALA A 165 -0.58 -18.42 -7.39
C ALA A 165 0.59 -19.37 -7.10
N LEU A 166 1.59 -19.41 -7.98
CA LEU A 166 2.80 -20.22 -7.82
C LEU A 166 4.03 -19.32 -7.90
N PRO A 167 5.11 -19.64 -7.16
CA PRO A 167 6.39 -18.99 -7.36
C PRO A 167 6.92 -19.20 -8.78
N ILE A 168 7.33 -18.11 -9.43
CA ILE A 168 7.89 -18.06 -10.77
C ILE A 168 9.21 -17.31 -10.67
N ALA A 169 10.32 -17.96 -11.01
CA ALA A 169 11.65 -17.34 -10.99
C ALA A 169 11.94 -16.45 -12.22
N VAL A 170 11.11 -16.50 -13.26
CA VAL A 170 11.34 -15.70 -14.48
C VAL A 170 10.84 -14.28 -14.23
N ALA A 171 11.76 -13.31 -14.24
CA ALA A 171 11.43 -11.89 -14.07
C ALA A 171 10.59 -11.33 -15.23
N VAL A 172 9.73 -10.37 -14.90
CA VAL A 172 8.86 -9.63 -15.81
C VAL A 172 9.34 -8.19 -15.86
N PRO A 173 9.75 -7.67 -17.03
CA PRO A 173 10.19 -6.30 -17.14
C PRO A 173 9.04 -5.31 -16.92
N TYR A 174 9.30 -4.23 -16.21
CA TYR A 174 8.36 -3.16 -15.98
C TYR A 174 9.02 -1.78 -16.08
N THR A 175 8.18 -0.76 -16.14
CA THR A 175 8.56 0.65 -16.08
C THR A 175 7.82 1.31 -14.94
N LEU A 176 8.55 1.89 -13.99
CA LEU A 176 8.00 2.69 -12.90
C LEU A 176 8.27 4.18 -13.17
N THR A 177 7.21 4.98 -13.17
CA THR A 177 7.29 6.42 -13.36
C THR A 177 6.78 7.13 -12.11
N ALA A 178 7.59 8.04 -11.57
CA ALA A 178 7.20 9.00 -10.54
C ALA A 178 7.01 10.39 -11.16
N THR A 179 5.80 10.94 -11.08
CA THR A 179 5.52 12.31 -11.53
C THR A 179 5.21 13.19 -10.33
N PRO A 180 6.17 14.03 -9.88
CA PRO A 180 5.88 14.99 -8.83
C PRO A 180 5.01 16.10 -9.40
N HIS A 181 3.96 16.42 -8.67
CA HIS A 181 3.09 17.54 -8.97
C HIS A 181 3.10 18.52 -7.80
N PHE A 182 2.95 19.80 -8.10
CA PHE A 182 2.81 20.84 -7.09
C PHE A 182 1.42 21.46 -7.21
N PHE A 183 0.58 21.28 -6.18
CA PHE A 183 -0.78 21.83 -6.21
C PHE A 183 -0.85 23.20 -5.53
N GLY A 184 0.07 23.53 -4.62
CA GLY A 184 -0.04 24.72 -3.77
C GLY A 184 -1.34 24.77 -2.93
N VAL A 185 -2.10 23.68 -2.91
CA VAL A 185 -3.34 23.50 -2.16
C VAL A 185 -3.02 22.62 -0.98
N PHE A 186 -3.27 23.15 0.21
CA PHE A 186 -3.18 22.44 1.48
C PHE A 186 -4.58 22.18 2.00
N CYS A 187 -4.75 21.11 2.75
CA CYS A 187 -6.00 20.93 3.48
C CYS A 187 -6.10 21.99 4.59
N LYS A 188 -7.32 22.40 4.92
CA LYS A 188 -7.64 23.26 6.07
C LYS A 188 -8.60 22.55 7.02
N ILE A 189 -9.44 21.68 6.48
CA ILE A 189 -10.42 20.87 7.19
C ILE A 189 -10.51 19.48 6.55
N ASP A 190 -11.05 18.52 7.30
CA ASP A 190 -11.19 17.13 6.85
C ASP A 190 -11.93 16.99 5.50
N SER A 191 -12.91 17.86 5.22
CA SER A 191 -13.64 17.80 3.95
C SER A 191 -12.78 18.12 2.73
N ASP A 192 -11.71 18.92 2.89
CA ASP A 192 -10.79 19.22 1.79
C ASP A 192 -10.09 17.94 1.35
N CYS A 193 -9.61 17.18 2.33
CA CYS A 193 -8.96 15.92 2.07
C CYS A 193 -9.89 14.89 1.44
N GLN A 194 -11.20 14.92 1.73
CA GLN A 194 -12.16 13.99 1.12
C GLN A 194 -12.36 14.29 -0.36
N THR A 195 -12.29 15.58 -0.73
CA THR A 195 -12.39 16.05 -2.12
C THR A 195 -11.10 15.78 -2.88
N LEU A 196 -9.96 15.88 -2.21
CA LEU A 196 -8.64 15.68 -2.81
C LEU A 196 -8.23 14.21 -2.88
N ARG A 197 -8.91 13.31 -2.18
CA ARG A 197 -8.59 11.87 -2.21
C ARG A 197 -8.88 11.28 -3.59
N THR A 198 -8.01 10.38 -4.02
CA THR A 198 -8.20 9.56 -5.21
C THR A 198 -8.69 8.16 -4.85
N SER A 199 -9.00 7.36 -5.86
CA SER A 199 -9.38 5.96 -5.72
C SER A 199 -8.22 5.05 -5.28
N THR A 200 -6.98 5.52 -5.25
CA THR A 200 -5.81 4.69 -4.94
C THR A 200 -5.07 5.16 -3.69
N ALA A 201 -5.55 6.26 -3.09
CA ALA A 201 -5.17 6.75 -1.77
C ALA A 201 -6.03 6.11 -0.65
N LEU A 202 -5.39 5.55 0.37
CA LEU A 202 -6.05 4.77 1.43
C LEU A 202 -6.40 5.57 2.69
N TYR A 203 -5.93 6.81 2.81
CA TYR A 203 -6.22 7.64 3.98
C TYR A 203 -7.69 8.15 3.98
N ARG A 204 -8.31 8.24 5.17
CA ARG A 204 -9.67 8.78 5.40
C ARG A 204 -9.73 10.30 5.41
N SER A 205 -8.68 10.95 4.94
CA SER A 205 -8.75 12.36 4.64
C SER A 205 -8.91 13.23 5.90
N VAL A 206 -8.14 12.99 6.96
CA VAL A 206 -8.05 13.96 8.06
C VAL A 206 -7.06 15.03 7.71
N CYS A 207 -7.40 16.29 7.97
CA CYS A 207 -6.47 17.38 7.77
C CYS A 207 -5.55 17.55 8.98
N LEU A 208 -4.25 17.32 8.78
CA LEU A 208 -3.20 17.40 9.79
C LEU A 208 -2.43 18.72 9.68
N GLY A 209 -3.15 19.83 9.56
CA GLY A 209 -2.61 21.20 9.54
C GLY A 209 -2.31 21.73 8.13
N SER A 210 -1.79 20.88 7.24
CA SER A 210 -1.58 21.24 5.82
C SER A 210 -1.66 20.05 4.87
N PHE A 211 -1.62 18.82 5.39
CA PHE A 211 -1.68 17.60 4.61
C PHE A 211 -2.76 16.65 5.08
N CYS A 212 -3.17 15.78 4.17
CA CYS A 212 -4.12 14.71 4.37
C CYS A 212 -3.40 13.47 4.87
N GLY A 213 -3.93 12.90 5.94
CA GLY A 213 -3.37 11.69 6.52
C GLY A 213 -4.43 10.82 7.18
N PHE A 214 -3.92 9.79 7.84
CA PHE A 214 -4.72 8.86 8.62
C PHE A 214 -5.16 9.49 9.93
N ARG A 215 -6.30 9.02 10.43
CA ARG A 215 -6.72 9.20 11.82
C ARG A 215 -5.68 8.60 12.75
N ALA A 216 -5.51 9.23 13.90
CA ALA A 216 -4.74 8.66 14.98
C ALA A 216 -5.29 7.26 15.33
N SER A 217 -4.39 6.36 15.73
CA SER A 217 -4.79 5.02 16.19
C SER A 217 -5.85 5.13 17.27
N SER A 218 -6.85 4.27 17.14
CA SER A 218 -8.01 4.20 18.01
C SER A 218 -8.51 2.76 18.05
N ALA A 219 -9.27 2.39 19.07
CA ALA A 219 -9.91 1.07 19.16
C ALA A 219 -11.39 1.22 18.84
N LEU A 220 -11.71 1.65 17.61
CA LEU A 220 -13.09 1.87 17.20
C LEU A 220 -13.84 0.53 17.10
N PRO A 221 -15.13 0.51 17.46
CA PRO A 221 -15.95 -0.70 17.36
C PRO A 221 -16.20 -1.09 15.90
N ALA A 222 -16.62 -2.33 15.69
CA ALA A 222 -17.05 -2.82 14.39
C ALA A 222 -18.11 -1.90 13.75
N GLY A 223 -18.02 -1.71 12.43
CA GLY A 223 -18.84 -0.81 11.62
C GLY A 223 -18.46 0.67 11.69
N ALA A 224 -17.58 1.07 12.61
CA ALA A 224 -17.08 2.45 12.64
C ALA A 224 -16.19 2.74 11.42
N LEU A 225 -16.15 3.99 10.96
CA LEU A 225 -15.29 4.40 9.86
C LEU A 225 -13.81 4.25 10.24
N CYS A 226 -13.00 3.68 9.36
CA CYS A 226 -11.56 3.51 9.54
C CYS A 226 -10.80 3.87 8.25
N ASP A 227 -9.51 4.16 8.40
CA ASP A 227 -8.53 4.22 7.30
C ASP A 227 -7.40 3.20 7.44
N SER A 228 -7.29 2.55 8.60
CA SER A 228 -6.21 1.63 8.89
C SER A 228 -6.67 0.63 9.93
N ASP A 229 -6.01 -0.53 9.96
CA ASP A 229 -6.24 -1.57 10.97
C ASP A 229 -6.04 -1.04 12.39
N ALA A 230 -5.11 -0.08 12.55
CA ALA A 230 -4.84 0.61 13.81
C ALA A 230 -5.98 1.50 14.32
N ASN A 231 -7.05 1.71 13.55
CA ASN A 231 -8.27 2.38 14.02
C ASN A 231 -9.29 1.41 14.63
N CYS A 232 -9.10 0.10 14.47
CA CYS A 232 -10.15 -0.87 14.74
C CYS A 232 -9.79 -1.73 15.94
N ALA A 233 -10.75 -1.93 16.85
CA ALA A 233 -10.57 -2.81 18.01
C ALA A 233 -10.27 -4.27 17.59
N SER A 234 -10.76 -4.67 16.41
CA SER A 234 -10.47 -5.96 15.78
C SER A 234 -9.09 -6.05 15.12
N GLY A 235 -8.39 -4.92 14.96
CA GLY A 235 -7.20 -4.82 14.13
C GLY A 235 -7.48 -5.00 12.63
N ARG A 236 -8.72 -4.76 12.16
CA ARG A 236 -9.08 -4.89 10.73
C ARG A 236 -9.97 -3.77 10.22
N CYS A 237 -9.54 -3.14 9.13
CA CYS A 237 -10.27 -2.14 8.37
C CYS A 237 -10.56 -2.65 6.94
N SER A 238 -11.75 -2.39 6.42
CA SER A 238 -12.21 -2.97 5.14
C SER A 238 -11.69 -2.27 3.88
N TYR A 239 -10.60 -1.51 3.95
CA TYR A 239 -10.20 -0.57 2.88
C TYR A 239 -9.82 -1.21 1.56
N THR A 240 -9.29 -2.43 1.57
CA THR A 240 -8.96 -3.18 0.33
C THR A 240 -10.21 -3.46 -0.49
N ALA A 241 -11.33 -3.77 0.17
CA ALA A 241 -12.63 -3.99 -0.49
C ALA A 241 -13.30 -2.68 -0.92
N PHE A 242 -12.69 -1.53 -0.67
CA PHE A 242 -13.22 -0.23 -1.05
C PHE A 242 -12.14 0.66 -1.65
N GLN A 243 -11.16 0.12 -2.37
CA GLN A 243 -10.05 0.91 -2.93
C GLN A 243 -10.58 2.19 -3.61
N SER A 244 -11.52 2.06 -4.55
CA SER A 244 -12.13 3.21 -5.25
C SER A 244 -12.95 4.17 -4.37
N ALA A 245 -13.30 3.74 -3.16
CA ALA A 245 -14.09 4.49 -2.20
C ALA A 245 -13.56 4.30 -0.78
N ALA A 246 -12.25 4.49 -0.52
CA ALA A 246 -11.64 4.22 0.80
C ALA A 246 -12.34 4.97 1.96
N GLY A 247 -13.11 6.00 1.65
CA GLY A 247 -14.06 6.68 2.54
C GLY A 247 -15.33 5.89 2.88
N ALA A 248 -15.46 4.65 2.46
CA ALA A 248 -16.49 3.70 2.86
C ALA A 248 -15.93 2.61 3.77
N SER A 249 -14.60 2.54 3.97
CA SER A 249 -13.94 1.52 4.78
C SER A 249 -14.38 1.55 6.24
N VAL A 250 -14.82 0.43 6.77
CA VAL A 250 -15.28 0.30 8.15
C VAL A 250 -14.46 -0.72 8.90
N CYS A 251 -14.39 -0.56 10.22
CA CYS A 251 -13.84 -1.57 11.09
C CYS A 251 -14.65 -2.84 10.94
N THR A 252 -13.95 -3.91 10.61
CA THR A 252 -14.53 -5.20 10.27
C THR A 252 -13.86 -6.31 11.08
N GLU A 253 -14.33 -7.54 10.94
CA GLU A 253 -13.81 -8.72 11.59
C GLU A 253 -13.55 -9.80 10.54
N SER A 254 -12.68 -10.75 10.87
CA SER A 254 -12.56 -11.97 10.05
C SER A 254 -13.79 -12.85 10.22
N CYS A 255 -14.18 -13.54 9.17
CA CYS A 255 -15.31 -14.45 9.19
C CYS A 255 -15.00 -15.75 8.46
N LEU A 256 -15.72 -16.81 8.81
CA LEU A 256 -15.82 -18.05 8.06
C LEU A 256 -17.22 -18.20 7.47
N VAL A 257 -18.23 -17.68 8.17
CA VAL A 257 -19.64 -17.70 7.78
C VAL A 257 -20.31 -16.37 8.11
N ASP A 258 -21.48 -16.10 7.52
CA ASP A 258 -22.24 -14.86 7.74
C ASP A 258 -22.59 -14.60 9.22
N ALA A 259 -22.76 -15.68 9.99
CA ALA A 259 -23.07 -15.58 11.41
C ALA A 259 -21.94 -14.90 12.22
N ASP A 260 -20.70 -14.99 11.76
CA ASP A 260 -19.55 -14.33 12.42
C ASP A 260 -19.64 -12.81 12.29
N CYS A 261 -20.41 -12.31 11.31
CA CYS A 261 -20.57 -10.89 11.03
C CYS A 261 -21.71 -10.22 11.82
N ALA A 262 -22.36 -10.95 12.72
CA ALA A 262 -23.48 -10.43 13.52
C ALA A 262 -23.11 -9.23 14.40
N SER A 263 -21.83 -9.08 14.77
CA SER A 263 -21.31 -7.95 15.55
C SER A 263 -21.09 -6.67 14.73
N VAL A 264 -21.02 -6.76 13.39
CA VAL A 264 -20.66 -5.64 12.51
C VAL A 264 -21.94 -4.95 12.00
N PRO A 265 -22.29 -3.75 12.48
CA PRO A 265 -23.52 -3.07 12.09
C PRO A 265 -23.59 -2.83 10.58
N GLY A 266 -24.69 -3.27 9.95
CA GLY A 266 -24.91 -3.09 8.51
C GLY A 266 -24.11 -4.03 7.61
N ALA A 267 -23.30 -4.94 8.17
CA ALA A 267 -22.44 -5.86 7.41
C ALA A 267 -22.76 -7.33 7.72
N PRO A 268 -23.94 -7.86 7.34
CA PRO A 268 -24.35 -9.20 7.72
C PRO A 268 -23.68 -10.31 6.89
N VAL A 269 -22.76 -9.97 5.98
CA VAL A 269 -22.30 -10.89 4.95
C VAL A 269 -20.80 -11.12 5.06
N CYS A 270 -20.44 -12.40 5.19
CA CYS A 270 -19.06 -12.84 5.10
C CYS A 270 -18.65 -12.87 3.62
N SER A 271 -17.82 -11.91 3.24
CA SER A 271 -17.38 -11.71 1.85
C SER A 271 -16.00 -12.33 1.64
N SER A 272 -15.89 -13.12 0.58
CA SER A 272 -14.66 -13.84 0.22
C SER A 272 -13.82 -13.00 -0.73
N GLY A 273 -12.83 -12.30 -0.19
CA GLY A 273 -11.95 -11.45 -0.97
C GLY A 273 -10.47 -11.57 -0.65
N ARG A 274 -10.17 -12.14 0.52
CA ARG A 274 -8.82 -12.44 1.01
C ARG A 274 -8.92 -13.64 1.93
N ALA A 275 -7.80 -14.32 2.13
CA ALA A 275 -7.61 -15.18 3.29
C ALA A 275 -7.05 -14.33 4.44
N PRO A 276 -7.78 -14.11 5.55
CA PRO A 276 -9.13 -14.59 5.86
C PRO A 276 -10.24 -13.70 5.28
N ASN A 277 -11.44 -14.28 5.10
CA ASN A 277 -12.63 -13.53 4.67
C ASN A 277 -12.95 -12.43 5.69
N ILE A 278 -13.65 -11.39 5.24
CA ILE A 278 -14.01 -10.23 6.08
C ILE A 278 -15.50 -9.92 6.00
N CYS A 279 -16.03 -9.33 7.07
CA CYS A 279 -17.42 -8.88 7.14
C CYS A 279 -17.61 -7.56 6.39
N LEU A 280 -18.44 -7.54 5.35
CA LEU A 280 -18.71 -6.34 4.57
C LEU A 280 -20.19 -6.00 4.59
N PRO A 281 -20.54 -4.71 4.43
CA PRO A 281 -21.88 -4.31 4.03
C PRO A 281 -22.32 -5.13 2.81
N GLY A 282 -23.56 -5.62 2.85
CA GLY A 282 -24.11 -6.34 1.71
C GLY A 282 -24.07 -5.47 0.45
N CYS A 283 -23.55 -6.01 -0.64
CA CYS A 283 -23.43 -5.27 -1.90
C CYS A 283 -24.72 -5.37 -2.73
N VAL A 284 -24.99 -4.36 -3.56
CA VAL A 284 -26.09 -4.35 -4.54
C VAL A 284 -25.62 -4.16 -5.98
N ALA A 285 -24.33 -3.86 -6.15
CA ALA A 285 -23.62 -3.70 -7.41
C ALA A 285 -22.11 -3.79 -7.13
N ASP A 286 -21.29 -3.96 -8.16
CA ASP A 286 -19.82 -4.09 -8.04
C ASP A 286 -19.18 -2.87 -7.38
N SER A 287 -19.73 -1.67 -7.58
CA SER A 287 -19.28 -0.46 -6.88
C SER A 287 -19.41 -0.54 -5.36
N GLY A 288 -20.27 -1.42 -4.84
CA GLY A 288 -20.39 -1.72 -3.41
C GLY A 288 -19.26 -2.63 -2.88
N CYS A 289 -18.44 -3.19 -3.77
CA CYS A 289 -17.28 -4.01 -3.46
C CYS A 289 -15.97 -3.31 -3.80
N GLY A 290 -16.00 -1.98 -3.95
CA GLY A 290 -14.81 -1.17 -4.19
C GLY A 290 -14.30 -1.18 -5.63
N THR A 291 -15.01 -1.87 -6.53
CA THR A 291 -14.68 -1.95 -7.94
C THR A 291 -14.98 -0.64 -8.64
N ASP A 292 -14.07 -0.15 -9.46
CA ASP A 292 -14.33 0.95 -10.37
C ASP A 292 -15.20 0.46 -11.53
N PRO A 293 -16.47 0.86 -11.62
CA PRO A 293 -17.35 0.39 -12.70
C PRO A 293 -17.01 1.02 -14.07
N SER A 294 -16.03 1.94 -14.13
CA SER A 294 -15.60 2.58 -15.38
C SER A 294 -14.59 1.76 -16.17
N THR A 295 -13.93 0.77 -15.55
CA THR A 295 -13.22 -0.32 -16.23
C THR A 295 -14.27 -1.35 -16.66
N LYS A 296 -15.05 -0.98 -17.69
CA LYS A 296 -16.42 -1.46 -17.97
C LYS A 296 -16.59 -2.93 -18.37
N SER A 297 -15.56 -3.73 -18.32
CA SER A 297 -15.65 -5.15 -18.65
C SER A 297 -14.34 -5.83 -18.24
N PRO A 298 -14.37 -7.10 -17.81
CA PRO A 298 -13.18 -7.93 -17.85
C PRO A 298 -12.57 -7.79 -19.25
N ASP A 299 -11.36 -7.25 -19.33
CA ASP A 299 -10.69 -7.13 -20.62
C ASP A 299 -10.40 -8.54 -21.12
N ALA A 300 -10.96 -8.90 -22.27
CA ALA A 300 -10.87 -10.26 -22.78
C ALA A 300 -9.40 -10.62 -23.06
N GLY A 301 -8.84 -11.52 -22.24
CA GLY A 301 -7.42 -11.92 -22.31
C GLY A 301 -6.56 -11.40 -21.17
N GLU A 302 -7.08 -10.53 -20.31
CA GLU A 302 -6.42 -10.12 -19.07
C GLU A 302 -6.90 -11.04 -17.92
N PRO A 303 -6.00 -11.78 -17.25
CA PRO A 303 -6.36 -12.73 -16.19
C PRO A 303 -6.67 -12.06 -14.83
N TRP A 304 -6.72 -10.73 -14.75
CA TRP A 304 -6.78 -9.99 -13.48
C TRP A 304 -8.20 -9.77 -12.96
N ASP A 305 -8.29 -9.74 -11.64
CA ASP A 305 -9.46 -10.24 -10.95
C ASP A 305 -10.08 -9.22 -10.02
N TYR A 306 -11.33 -8.87 -10.33
CA TYR A 306 -12.11 -7.86 -9.65
C TYR A 306 -12.88 -8.47 -8.48
N TYR A 307 -13.03 -7.70 -7.40
CA TYR A 307 -14.17 -7.94 -6.50
C TYR A 307 -15.45 -7.67 -7.30
N SER A 308 -16.38 -8.61 -7.32
CA SER A 308 -17.70 -8.37 -7.89
C SER A 308 -18.78 -8.69 -6.87
N CYS A 309 -19.91 -8.02 -7.05
CA CYS A 309 -21.06 -8.21 -6.22
C CYS A 309 -21.90 -9.36 -6.76
N THR A 310 -21.97 -10.45 -5.99
CA THR A 310 -23.02 -11.45 -6.17
C THR A 310 -24.32 -10.89 -5.62
N VAL A 311 -25.04 -10.08 -6.42
CA VAL A 311 -26.24 -9.33 -5.98
C VAL A 311 -27.27 -10.20 -5.26
N ALA A 312 -27.47 -11.44 -5.71
CA ALA A 312 -28.42 -12.37 -5.09
C ALA A 312 -28.02 -12.78 -3.66
N ALA A 313 -26.72 -12.87 -3.39
CA ALA A 313 -26.17 -13.19 -2.07
C ALA A 313 -25.71 -11.95 -1.30
N GLN A 314 -25.74 -10.76 -1.93
CA GLN A 314 -25.16 -9.51 -1.44
C GLN A 314 -23.69 -9.65 -1.00
N ARG A 315 -22.95 -10.55 -1.66
CA ARG A 315 -21.57 -10.90 -1.32
C ARG A 315 -20.60 -10.24 -2.27
N CYS A 316 -19.56 -9.62 -1.72
CA CYS A 316 -18.38 -9.34 -2.50
C CYS A 316 -17.55 -10.61 -2.60
N ALA A 317 -17.29 -11.05 -3.83
CA ALA A 317 -16.40 -12.15 -4.12
C ALA A 317 -15.27 -11.62 -4.98
N ALA A 318 -14.03 -11.84 -4.58
CA ALA A 318 -12.94 -11.82 -5.54
C ALA A 318 -13.25 -12.94 -6.54
N TRP A 319 -13.49 -12.57 -7.80
CA TRP A 319 -13.36 -13.57 -8.85
C TRP A 319 -11.89 -13.87 -8.98
N ILE A 320 -11.53 -15.14 -9.11
CA ILE A 320 -10.20 -15.50 -9.61
C ILE A 320 -10.44 -16.15 -10.98
N PHE A 321 -10.25 -15.45 -12.09
CA PHE A 321 -10.22 -15.98 -13.44
C PHE A 321 -8.95 -16.81 -13.61
N LYS A 322 -9.07 -18.02 -13.08
CA LYS A 322 -8.42 -19.26 -13.48
C LYS A 322 -7.57 -19.17 -14.77
N ASP A 323 -6.27 -19.26 -14.55
CA ASP A 323 -5.42 -20.33 -15.10
C ASP A 323 -5.60 -21.67 -14.33
N GLY A 324 -6.78 -21.94 -13.77
CA GLY A 324 -7.17 -23.30 -13.38
C GLY A 324 -7.23 -23.67 -11.89
N PHE A 325 -7.18 -22.75 -10.92
CA PHE A 325 -7.49 -23.07 -9.52
C PHE A 325 -8.77 -22.42 -8.96
N GLU A 326 -9.77 -23.25 -8.64
CA GLU A 326 -10.87 -22.94 -7.73
C GLU A 326 -10.49 -23.64 -6.42
N GLY A 327 -9.86 -22.92 -5.51
CA GLY A 327 -9.46 -23.45 -4.22
C GLY A 327 -9.00 -22.31 -3.35
N GLY A 328 -9.83 -21.92 -2.37
CA GLY A 328 -9.50 -20.86 -1.44
C GLY A 328 -8.21 -21.15 -0.71
N ASP A 329 -7.36 -20.13 -0.62
CA ASP A 329 -6.12 -20.16 0.16
C ASP A 329 -6.44 -20.37 1.64
N SER A 330 -6.23 -21.60 2.10
CA SER A 330 -6.07 -21.90 3.52
C SER A 330 -4.59 -21.79 3.88
N GLY A 331 -4.13 -20.59 4.20
CA GLY A 331 -2.97 -20.38 5.08
C GLY A 331 -1.68 -19.90 4.40
N LEU A 332 -1.39 -18.61 4.58
CA LEU A 332 -0.04 -18.04 4.64
C LEU A 332 -0.04 -16.90 5.68
N TRP A 333 0.37 -17.25 6.90
CA TRP A 333 0.97 -16.39 7.94
C TRP A 333 2.07 -17.22 8.59
#